data_AF-A0A0E3SII2-F1
#
_entry.id   AF-A0A0E3SII2-F1
#
_cell.length_a   1.000
_cell.length_b   1.000
_cell.length_c   1.000
_cell.angle_alpha   90.00
_cell.angle_beta   90.00
_cell.angle_gamma   90.00
#
_symmetry.space_group_name_H-M   'P 1'
#
loop_
_entity.id
_entity.type
_entity.pdbx_description
1 polymer ?
#
loop_
_entity_poly.entity_id
_entity_poly.type
_entity_poly.pdbx_seq_one_letter_code
_entity_poly.pdbx_strand_id
1 'polypeptide(L)'
;MLGSQSTTPLCPLMRSRRESPAYEDELYTNKEKRKKMTSYIADSAVFIMGNCNVDSSLLITVPSVADELKSSDSILRFDLAKEGGLRVEWPEPEMVKEVRKKAEQTRDSEELSKTDLEVLAKALEHRETAVLLTDDYAVQNVAVQLGIQVKPIAQKKIKDVLIWQKQCIGCRKTFEKGDECPICGSPLKKKRKKRLKGKGYQEN
;
A
#
# COMPACT_ATOMS: atom_id res chain seq x y z
N MET A 1 -18.90 -15.34 -78.81
CA MET A 1 -19.67 -14.29 -78.11
C MET A 1 -19.18 -14.18 -76.69
N LEU A 2 -19.18 -12.96 -76.19
CA LEU A 2 -18.60 -12.46 -74.94
C LEU A 2 -19.08 -13.22 -73.70
N GLY A 3 -18.24 -13.29 -72.67
CA GLY A 3 -18.62 -13.84 -71.37
C GLY A 3 -17.48 -13.97 -70.38
N SER A 4 -16.86 -12.84 -70.02
CA SER A 4 -15.96 -12.70 -68.88
C SER A 4 -16.66 -13.08 -67.57
N GLN A 5 -16.14 -14.06 -66.83
CA GLN A 5 -16.40 -14.19 -65.40
C GLN A 5 -15.09 -14.49 -64.67
N SER A 6 -14.67 -13.46 -63.95
CA SER A 6 -13.66 -13.46 -62.90
C SER A 6 -14.09 -14.36 -61.75
N THR A 7 -13.27 -15.34 -61.39
CA THR A 7 -13.30 -15.95 -60.06
C THR A 7 -11.91 -15.83 -59.45
N THR A 8 -11.81 -14.85 -58.55
CA THR A 8 -10.66 -14.64 -57.68
C THR A 8 -10.44 -15.87 -56.80
N PRO A 9 -9.18 -16.20 -56.45
CA PRO A 9 -8.93 -17.21 -55.44
C PRO A 9 -9.42 -16.68 -54.10
N LEU A 10 -10.47 -17.31 -53.56
CA LEU A 10 -10.93 -17.08 -52.19
C LEU A 10 -9.79 -17.44 -51.23
N CYS A 11 -9.21 -16.40 -50.64
CA CYS A 11 -8.37 -16.47 -49.47
C CYS A 11 -9.20 -17.08 -48.33
N PRO A 12 -8.86 -18.26 -47.77
CA PRO A 12 -9.56 -18.79 -46.61
C PRO A 12 -9.05 -18.07 -45.34
N LEU A 13 -9.31 -16.76 -45.25
CA LEU A 13 -9.35 -16.09 -43.97
C LEU A 13 -10.66 -16.48 -43.31
N MET A 14 -10.58 -17.43 -42.39
CA MET A 14 -11.32 -17.52 -41.11
C MET A 14 -11.09 -18.93 -40.53
N ARG A 15 -9.82 -19.31 -40.30
CA ARG A 15 -9.58 -20.21 -39.17
C ARG A 15 -9.83 -19.35 -37.94
N SER A 16 -11.02 -19.55 -37.35
CA SER A 16 -11.28 -19.17 -35.97
C SER A 16 -10.02 -19.50 -35.18
N ARG A 17 -9.35 -18.46 -34.70
CA ARG A 17 -8.30 -18.58 -33.72
C ARG A 17 -9.06 -19.12 -32.51
N ARG A 18 -9.15 -20.46 -32.38
CA ARG A 18 -9.68 -21.10 -31.17
C ARG A 18 -8.80 -20.57 -30.07
N GLU A 19 -9.33 -19.62 -29.31
CA GLU A 19 -8.72 -19.16 -28.09
C GLU A 19 -8.41 -20.43 -27.30
N SER A 20 -7.13 -20.67 -27.03
CA SER A 20 -6.70 -21.90 -26.39
C SER A 20 -7.41 -22.02 -25.04
N PRO A 21 -7.97 -23.20 -24.68
CA PRO A 21 -8.76 -23.38 -23.45
C PRO A 21 -8.06 -22.86 -22.19
N ALA A 22 -6.73 -22.93 -22.17
CA ALA A 22 -5.89 -22.44 -21.08
C ALA A 22 -6.02 -20.92 -20.81
N TYR A 23 -6.31 -20.08 -21.82
CA TYR A 23 -6.42 -18.63 -21.65
C TYR A 23 -7.77 -18.22 -21.05
N GLU A 24 -8.84 -18.90 -21.46
CA GLU A 24 -10.17 -18.70 -20.88
C GLU A 24 -10.21 -19.22 -19.43
N ASP A 25 -9.55 -20.35 -19.14
CA ASP A 25 -9.38 -20.89 -17.78
C ASP A 25 -8.53 -19.98 -16.87
N GLU A 26 -7.45 -19.38 -17.38
CA GLU A 26 -6.63 -18.40 -16.65
C GLU A 26 -7.36 -17.08 -16.39
N LEU A 27 -8.23 -16.63 -17.31
CA LEU A 27 -9.07 -15.44 -17.10
C LEU A 27 -10.21 -15.69 -16.11
N TYR A 28 -10.76 -16.91 -16.07
CA TYR A 28 -11.81 -17.32 -15.14
C TYR A 28 -11.26 -17.42 -13.71
N THR A 29 -10.12 -18.09 -13.53
CA THR A 29 -9.42 -18.19 -12.23
C THR A 29 -8.94 -16.83 -11.70
N ASN A 30 -8.48 -15.92 -12.57
CA ASN A 30 -8.09 -14.57 -12.15
C ASN A 30 -9.29 -13.65 -11.84
N LYS A 31 -10.45 -13.85 -12.49
CA LYS A 31 -11.69 -13.15 -12.13
C LYS A 31 -12.25 -13.61 -10.79
N GLU A 32 -12.13 -14.89 -10.44
CA GLU A 32 -12.50 -15.40 -9.11
C GLU A 32 -11.50 -14.99 -8.02
N LYS A 33 -10.19 -15.02 -8.29
CA LYS A 33 -9.15 -14.49 -7.37
C LYS A 33 -9.31 -12.98 -7.11
N ARG A 34 -9.73 -12.19 -8.11
CA ARG A 34 -10.07 -10.76 -7.95
C ARG A 34 -11.39 -10.54 -7.23
N LYS A 35 -12.24 -11.57 -7.13
CA LYS A 35 -13.59 -11.53 -6.59
C LYS A 35 -13.64 -12.25 -5.24
N LYS A 36 -12.77 -11.85 -4.31
CA LYS A 36 -13.02 -11.72 -2.86
C LYS A 36 -11.71 -11.47 -2.10
N MET A 37 -11.14 -10.27 -2.22
CA MET A 37 -10.38 -9.73 -1.09
C MET A 37 -11.42 -9.31 -0.05
N THR A 38 -11.76 -10.21 0.86
CA THR A 38 -12.93 -10.04 1.75
C THR A 38 -12.60 -9.39 3.06
N SER A 39 -11.32 -9.27 3.41
CA SER A 39 -10.96 -8.79 4.74
C SER A 39 -9.64 -8.03 4.76
N TYR A 40 -9.48 -7.20 5.78
CA TYR A 40 -8.28 -6.44 6.03
C TYR A 40 -7.85 -6.70 7.47
N ILE A 41 -6.59 -7.05 7.67
CA ILE A 41 -6.04 -7.19 9.01
C ILE A 41 -5.53 -5.83 9.45
N ALA A 42 -6.07 -5.31 10.54
CA ALA A 42 -5.78 -3.98 11.05
C ALA A 42 -4.77 -4.01 12.20
N ASP A 43 -3.65 -3.34 11.99
CA ASP A 43 -2.66 -3.00 13.01
C ASP A 43 -3.10 -1.76 13.83
N SER A 44 -2.44 -1.49 14.96
CA SER A 44 -2.66 -0.33 15.82
C SER A 44 -2.62 1.00 15.05
N ALA A 45 -1.73 1.11 14.05
CA ALA A 45 -1.61 2.26 13.17
C ALA A 45 -2.94 2.67 12.49
N VAL A 46 -3.82 1.71 12.19
CA VAL A 46 -5.13 1.97 11.57
C VAL A 46 -5.98 2.86 12.48
N PHE A 47 -6.02 2.53 13.77
CA PHE A 47 -6.81 3.25 14.78
C PHE A 47 -6.14 4.54 15.25
N ILE A 48 -4.81 4.58 15.26
CA ILE A 48 -4.03 5.76 15.63
C ILE A 48 -4.20 6.85 14.57
N MET A 49 -4.08 6.51 13.28
CA MET A 49 -4.11 7.48 12.18
C MET A 49 -5.53 7.88 11.77
N GLY A 50 -6.49 6.96 11.86
CA GLY A 50 -7.91 7.24 11.61
C GLY A 50 -8.26 7.65 10.16
N ASN A 51 -7.40 7.34 9.19
CA ASN A 51 -7.56 7.71 7.78
C ASN A 51 -7.72 6.49 6.85
N CYS A 52 -8.08 5.32 7.39
CA CYS A 52 -8.35 4.12 6.61
C CYS A 52 -9.73 4.22 5.92
N ASN A 53 -9.75 4.32 4.59
CA ASN A 53 -10.99 4.28 3.80
C ASN A 53 -11.42 2.83 3.51
N VAL A 54 -11.64 2.05 4.58
CA VAL A 54 -12.05 0.64 4.54
C VAL A 54 -13.29 0.49 5.40
N ASP A 55 -14.27 -0.26 4.92
CA ASP A 55 -15.48 -0.59 5.67
C ASP A 55 -15.12 -1.41 6.93
N SER A 56 -15.61 -0.99 8.09
CA SER A 56 -15.36 -1.64 9.37
C SER A 56 -15.78 -3.11 9.39
N SER A 57 -16.82 -3.49 8.65
CA SER A 57 -17.29 -4.88 8.54
C SER A 57 -16.28 -5.83 7.86
N LEU A 58 -15.32 -5.28 7.12
CA LEU A 58 -14.25 -6.04 6.46
C LEU A 58 -12.96 -6.04 7.31
N LEU A 59 -12.91 -5.31 8.41
CA LEU A 59 -11.73 -5.26 9.27
C LEU A 59 -11.74 -6.42 10.26
N ILE A 60 -10.55 -6.99 10.45
CA ILE A 60 -10.24 -7.96 11.48
C ILE A 60 -9.01 -7.43 12.23
N THR A 61 -9.00 -7.51 13.54
CA THR A 61 -7.83 -7.19 14.37
C THR A 61 -7.69 -8.21 15.49
N VAL A 62 -6.60 -8.11 16.25
CA VAL A 62 -6.30 -9.00 17.38
C VAL A 62 -6.53 -8.27 18.70
N PRO A 63 -6.88 -8.97 19.78
CA PRO A 63 -7.12 -8.33 21.08
C PRO A 63 -5.92 -7.54 21.62
N SER A 64 -4.69 -8.01 21.39
CA SER A 64 -3.47 -7.30 21.80
C SER A 64 -3.32 -5.90 21.19
N VAL A 65 -3.87 -5.67 20.00
CA VAL A 65 -3.91 -4.32 19.41
C VAL A 65 -4.78 -3.40 20.26
N ALA A 66 -5.92 -3.88 20.76
CA ALA A 66 -6.80 -3.08 21.63
C ALA A 66 -6.12 -2.73 22.96
N ASP A 67 -5.36 -3.68 23.53
CA ASP A 67 -4.60 -3.48 24.77
C ASP A 67 -3.47 -2.45 24.62
N GLU A 68 -2.95 -2.30 23.39
CA GLU A 68 -1.88 -1.34 23.08
C GLU A 68 -2.38 0.09 22.90
N LEU A 69 -3.66 0.29 22.55
CA LEU A 69 -4.22 1.62 22.31
C LEU A 69 -4.30 2.43 23.60
N LYS A 70 -3.56 3.55 23.66
CA LYS A 70 -3.48 4.43 24.85
C LYS A 70 -4.19 5.77 24.68
N SER A 71 -4.31 6.26 23.45
CA SER A 71 -4.91 7.58 23.21
C SER A 71 -6.42 7.49 23.22
N SER A 72 -7.09 8.47 23.85
CA SER A 72 -8.55 8.58 23.84
C SER A 72 -9.12 8.57 22.42
N ASP A 73 -8.42 9.21 21.48
CA ASP A 73 -8.81 9.23 20.07
C ASP A 73 -8.71 7.85 19.41
N SER A 74 -7.64 7.09 19.68
CA SER A 74 -7.47 5.75 19.08
C SER A 74 -8.46 4.74 19.67
N ILE A 75 -8.72 4.83 20.97
CA ILE A 75 -9.72 4.01 21.66
C ILE A 75 -11.12 4.29 21.10
N LEU A 76 -11.50 5.57 20.98
CA LEU A 76 -12.79 5.95 20.39
C LEU A 76 -12.95 5.41 18.96
N ARG A 77 -11.92 5.51 18.11
CA ARG A 77 -11.98 4.98 16.74
C ARG A 77 -12.10 3.46 16.71
N PHE A 78 -11.42 2.76 17.62
CA PHE A 78 -11.54 1.32 17.77
C PHE A 78 -12.95 0.92 18.18
N ASP A 79 -13.54 1.60 19.17
CA ASP A 79 -14.91 1.35 19.64
C ASP A 79 -15.93 1.60 18.53
N LEU A 80 -15.81 2.72 17.80
CA LEU A 80 -16.66 3.01 16.65
C LEU A 80 -16.52 1.95 15.54
N ALA A 81 -15.29 1.49 15.26
CA ALA A 81 -15.07 0.42 14.29
C ALA A 81 -15.72 -0.89 14.74
N LYS A 82 -15.67 -1.19 16.05
CA LYS A 82 -16.34 -2.36 16.66
C LYS A 82 -17.85 -2.29 16.51
N GLU A 83 -18.46 -1.14 16.78
CA GLU A 83 -19.89 -0.91 16.50
C GLU A 83 -20.21 -1.03 15.01
N GLY A 84 -19.27 -0.63 14.14
CA GLY A 84 -19.35 -0.77 12.69
C GLY A 84 -19.09 -2.18 12.13
N GLY A 85 -18.85 -3.18 12.99
CA GLY A 85 -18.67 -4.58 12.57
C GLY A 85 -17.23 -5.08 12.48
N LEU A 86 -16.25 -4.35 13.03
CA LEU A 86 -14.88 -4.85 13.21
C LEU A 86 -14.88 -6.15 14.02
N ARG A 87 -14.21 -7.17 13.47
CA ARG A 87 -14.00 -8.45 14.16
C ARG A 87 -12.71 -8.41 14.97
N VAL A 88 -12.77 -8.85 16.22
CA VAL A 88 -11.60 -8.95 17.10
C VAL A 88 -11.40 -10.42 17.45
N GLU A 89 -10.33 -11.02 16.94
CA GLU A 89 -10.13 -12.47 16.98
C GLU A 89 -8.68 -12.81 17.30
N TRP A 90 -8.48 -13.81 18.15
CA TRP A 90 -7.13 -14.33 18.44
C TRP A 90 -6.57 -15.10 17.24
N PRO A 91 -5.26 -15.01 16.96
CA PRO A 91 -4.62 -15.86 15.99
C PRO A 91 -4.47 -17.30 16.51
N GLU A 92 -4.30 -18.22 15.58
CA GLU A 92 -3.98 -19.61 15.82
C GLU A 92 -2.53 -19.73 16.37
N PRO A 93 -2.31 -20.45 17.48
CA PRO A 93 -0.99 -20.56 18.10
C PRO A 93 0.08 -21.16 17.18
N GLU A 94 -0.31 -22.00 16.22
CA GLU A 94 0.60 -22.59 15.24
C GLU A 94 1.16 -21.52 14.29
N MET A 95 0.31 -20.60 13.83
CA MET A 95 0.70 -19.48 12.97
C MET A 95 1.64 -18.53 13.69
N VAL A 96 1.41 -18.26 14.98
CA VAL A 96 2.32 -17.44 15.80
C VAL A 96 3.72 -18.06 15.88
N LYS A 97 3.83 -19.39 16.00
CA LYS A 97 5.12 -20.09 16.00
C LYS A 97 5.82 -19.99 14.64
N GLU A 98 5.07 -20.12 13.55
CA GLU A 98 5.60 -19.99 12.20
C GLU A 98 6.14 -18.58 11.94
N VAL A 99 5.36 -17.55 12.28
CA VAL A 99 5.79 -16.14 12.17
C VAL A 99 7.04 -15.88 12.99
N ARG A 100 7.09 -16.36 14.23
CA ARG A 100 8.28 -16.22 15.09
C ARG A 100 9.52 -16.83 14.44
N LYS A 101 9.42 -18.06 13.95
CA LYS A 101 10.52 -18.75 13.27
C LYS A 101 11.00 -17.98 12.03
N LYS A 102 10.08 -17.35 11.31
CA LYS A 102 10.39 -16.53 10.12
C LYS A 102 11.04 -15.19 10.51
N ALA A 103 10.56 -14.53 11.56
CA ALA A 103 11.16 -13.29 12.08
C ALA A 103 12.60 -13.51 12.60
N GLU A 104 12.87 -14.65 13.23
CA GLU A 104 14.21 -15.02 13.68
C GLU A 104 15.18 -15.19 12.48
N GLN A 105 14.69 -15.66 11.33
CA GLN A 105 15.50 -15.81 10.12
C GLN A 105 15.86 -14.47 9.48
N THR A 106 14.99 -13.47 9.60
CA THR A 106 15.23 -12.13 9.03
C THR A 106 16.03 -11.21 9.95
N ARG A 107 16.31 -11.65 11.19
CA ARG A 107 16.89 -10.85 12.28
C ARG A 107 16.04 -9.64 12.69
N ASP A 108 14.80 -9.55 12.25
CA ASP A 108 13.84 -8.52 12.68
C ASP A 108 13.16 -8.90 14.00
N SER A 109 13.42 -10.09 14.54
CA SER A 109 12.79 -10.60 15.77
C SER A 109 13.03 -9.76 17.02
N GLU A 110 14.11 -8.96 17.06
CA GLU A 110 14.42 -8.09 18.20
C GLU A 110 13.60 -6.79 18.20
N GLU A 111 13.08 -6.38 17.04
CA GLU A 111 12.29 -5.16 16.88
C GLU A 111 10.77 -5.42 16.94
N LEU A 112 10.34 -6.66 16.70
CA LEU A 112 8.92 -7.02 16.72
C LEU A 112 8.39 -7.24 18.14
N SER A 113 7.30 -6.54 18.47
CA SER A 113 6.56 -6.73 19.71
C SER A 113 5.73 -8.02 19.69
N LYS A 114 5.18 -8.40 20.85
CA LYS A 114 4.22 -9.51 20.94
C LYS A 114 2.98 -9.23 20.08
N THR A 115 2.49 -7.99 20.05
CA THR A 115 1.34 -7.57 19.24
C THR A 115 1.62 -7.78 17.76
N ASP A 116 2.81 -7.39 17.29
CA ASP A 116 3.20 -7.54 15.88
C ASP A 116 3.20 -9.00 15.43
N LEU A 117 3.70 -9.91 16.28
CA LEU A 117 3.67 -11.35 16.00
C LEU A 117 2.24 -11.88 15.89
N GLU A 118 1.32 -11.41 16.72
CA GLU A 118 -0.09 -11.82 16.69
C GLU A 118 -0.83 -11.25 15.46
N VAL A 119 -0.55 -9.99 15.09
CA VAL A 119 -1.10 -9.36 13.88
C VAL A 119 -0.61 -10.08 12.62
N LEU A 120 0.69 -10.36 12.53
CA LEU A 120 1.29 -11.12 11.43
C LEU A 120 0.73 -12.53 11.36
N ALA A 121 0.52 -13.19 12.50
CA ALA A 121 -0.07 -14.52 12.55
C ALA A 121 -1.52 -14.53 12.04
N LYS A 122 -2.34 -13.57 12.49
CA LYS A 122 -3.71 -13.40 11.99
C LYS A 122 -3.73 -13.10 10.48
N ALA A 123 -2.76 -12.33 9.98
CA ALA A 123 -2.61 -12.09 8.55
C ALA A 123 -2.15 -13.32 7.76
N LEU A 124 -1.33 -14.18 8.36
CA LEU A 124 -0.90 -15.43 7.76
C LEU A 124 -2.07 -16.42 7.60
N GLU A 125 -2.96 -16.51 8.57
CA GLU A 125 -4.20 -17.33 8.49
C GLU A 125 -5.05 -16.97 7.27
N HIS A 126 -5.11 -15.68 6.95
CA HIS A 126 -5.94 -15.15 5.87
C HIS A 126 -5.15 -14.73 4.64
N ARG A 127 -3.91 -15.21 4.46
CA ARG A 127 -2.95 -14.73 3.43
C ARG A 127 -3.50 -14.64 2.00
N GLU A 128 -4.44 -15.51 1.65
CA GLU A 128 -5.01 -15.59 0.29
C GLU A 128 -6.17 -14.60 0.08
N THR A 129 -6.81 -14.16 1.16
CA THR A 129 -8.08 -13.40 1.14
C THR A 129 -8.02 -12.04 1.83
N ALA A 130 -6.92 -11.76 2.54
CA ALA A 130 -6.77 -10.55 3.35
C ALA A 130 -5.49 -9.76 3.03
N VAL A 131 -5.58 -8.46 3.31
CA VAL A 131 -4.46 -7.52 3.22
C VAL A 131 -4.14 -6.97 4.60
N LEU A 132 -2.87 -7.00 4.98
CA LEU A 132 -2.37 -6.38 6.20
C LEU A 132 -2.28 -4.86 6.02
N LEU A 133 -2.88 -4.13 6.95
CA LEU A 133 -2.82 -2.67 7.05
C LEU A 133 -1.85 -2.28 8.16
N THR A 134 -0.64 -1.88 7.79
CA THR A 134 0.40 -1.44 8.72
C THR A 134 1.29 -0.41 8.06
N ASP A 135 1.86 0.50 8.86
CA ASP A 135 2.88 1.46 8.44
C ASP A 135 4.27 1.12 9.01
N ASP A 136 4.41 0.05 9.79
CA ASP A 136 5.69 -0.38 10.37
C ASP A 136 6.56 -1.15 9.34
N TYR A 137 7.83 -0.78 9.23
CA TYR A 137 8.78 -1.39 8.30
C TYR A 137 9.20 -2.81 8.72
N ALA A 138 9.38 -3.09 10.02
CA ALA A 138 9.75 -4.41 10.50
C ALA A 138 8.62 -5.42 10.23
N VAL A 139 7.38 -5.01 10.50
CA VAL A 139 6.18 -5.81 10.21
C VAL A 139 6.04 -6.05 8.71
N GLN A 140 6.24 -5.02 7.87
CA GLN A 140 6.22 -5.14 6.42
C GLN A 140 7.26 -6.13 5.89
N ASN A 141 8.49 -6.10 6.41
CA ASN A 141 9.56 -6.99 5.98
C ASN A 141 9.21 -8.47 6.22
N VAL A 142 8.74 -8.80 7.42
CA VAL A 142 8.32 -10.17 7.76
C VAL A 142 7.09 -10.59 6.96
N ALA A 143 6.12 -9.69 6.77
CA ALA A 143 4.94 -9.96 5.95
C ALA A 143 5.30 -10.33 4.49
N VAL A 144 6.26 -9.62 3.89
CA VAL A 144 6.74 -9.93 2.53
C VAL A 144 7.39 -11.33 2.47
N GLN A 145 8.18 -11.71 3.49
CA GLN A 145 8.80 -13.04 3.57
C GLN A 145 7.78 -14.17 3.77
N LEU A 146 6.63 -13.85 4.37
CA LEU A 146 5.49 -14.74 4.56
C LEU A 146 4.54 -14.78 3.34
N GLY A 147 4.78 -13.95 2.32
CA GLY A 147 3.90 -13.83 1.15
C GLY A 147 2.55 -13.15 1.45
N ILE A 148 2.47 -12.37 2.53
CA ILE A 148 1.28 -11.64 2.93
C ILE A 148 1.22 -10.32 2.14
N GLN A 149 0.06 -9.99 1.61
CA GLN A 149 -0.16 -8.70 0.95
C GLN A 149 -0.25 -7.59 1.99
N VAL A 150 0.56 -6.55 1.84
CA VAL A 150 0.57 -5.38 2.73
C VAL A 150 0.13 -4.13 1.99
N LYS A 151 -0.67 -3.30 2.65
CA LYS A 151 -1.09 -1.99 2.18
C LYS A 151 -0.81 -0.95 3.26
N PRO A 152 0.05 0.05 2.98
CA PRO A 152 0.30 1.14 3.91
C PRO A 152 -0.95 2.00 4.09
N ILE A 153 -1.15 2.47 5.31
CA ILE A 153 -2.29 3.28 5.75
C ILE A 153 -2.10 4.73 5.30
N ALA A 154 -0.86 5.22 5.32
CA ALA A 154 -0.48 6.54 4.82
C ALA A 154 -0.63 6.69 3.29
N GLN A 155 -1.87 6.75 2.79
CA GLN A 155 -2.14 7.25 1.43
C GLN A 155 -2.30 8.77 1.44
N LYS A 156 -1.18 9.47 1.60
CA LYS A 156 -0.91 10.60 0.70
C LYS A 156 0.23 10.15 -0.18
N LYS A 157 -0.05 9.78 -1.44
CA LYS A 157 0.97 9.93 -2.50
C LYS A 157 1.62 11.29 -2.25
N ILE A 158 2.93 11.36 -2.11
CA ILE A 158 3.64 12.63 -1.99
C ILE A 158 3.20 13.47 -3.19
N LYS A 159 2.24 14.38 -3.01
CA LYS A 159 1.65 15.17 -4.11
C LYS A 159 2.68 16.14 -4.66
N ASP A 160 3.66 16.49 -3.83
CA ASP A 160 4.69 17.47 -4.11
C ASP A 160 6.02 17.04 -3.51
N VAL A 161 7.03 16.82 -4.36
CA VAL A 161 8.42 16.81 -3.93
C VAL A 161 8.76 18.23 -3.45
N LEU A 162 8.94 18.40 -2.15
CA LEU A 162 9.29 19.69 -1.55
C LEU A 162 10.77 19.96 -1.76
N ILE A 163 11.09 20.75 -2.78
CA ILE A 163 12.45 21.23 -3.01
C ILE A 163 12.71 22.43 -2.08
N TRP A 164 13.74 22.34 -1.26
CA TRP A 164 14.17 23.41 -0.37
C TRP A 164 15.34 24.17 -0.98
N GLN A 165 15.38 25.48 -0.78
CA GLN A 165 16.49 26.35 -1.15
C GLN A 165 16.83 27.27 0.02
N LYS A 166 18.06 27.73 0.10
CA LYS A 166 18.51 28.68 1.11
C LYS A 166 18.21 30.10 0.61
N GLN A 167 17.68 30.97 1.46
CA GLN A 167 17.45 32.39 1.15
C GLN A 167 18.16 33.26 2.18
N CYS A 168 18.93 34.25 1.72
CA CYS A 168 19.55 35.22 2.61
C CYS A 168 18.51 36.09 3.32
N ILE A 169 18.69 36.33 4.63
CA ILE A 169 17.80 37.22 5.39
C ILE A 169 17.96 38.70 5.01
N GLY A 170 19.16 39.12 4.58
CA GLY A 170 19.47 40.49 4.18
C GLY A 170 19.06 40.78 2.73
N CYS A 171 19.89 40.36 1.77
CA CYS A 171 19.68 40.66 0.35
C CYS A 171 18.59 39.83 -0.35
N ARG A 172 17.96 38.86 0.34
CA ARG A 172 16.89 37.99 -0.17
C ARG A 172 17.24 37.10 -1.38
N LYS A 173 18.51 37.05 -1.82
CA LYS A 173 18.97 36.13 -2.86
C LYS A 173 18.90 34.67 -2.39
N THR A 174 18.71 33.76 -3.34
CA THR A 174 18.52 32.32 -3.10
C THR A 174 19.71 31.52 -3.58
N PHE A 175 20.09 30.50 -2.82
CA PHE A 175 21.26 29.65 -3.04
C PHE A 175 20.89 28.18 -2.79
N GLU A 176 21.63 27.26 -3.39
CA GLU A 176 21.39 25.82 -3.21
C GLU A 176 22.05 25.28 -1.93
N LYS A 177 23.23 25.79 -1.57
CA LYS A 177 24.04 25.33 -0.43
C LYS A 177 24.67 26.52 0.30
N GLY A 178 25.16 26.27 1.51
CA GLY A 178 25.80 27.26 2.39
C GLY A 178 24.90 27.74 3.53
N ASP A 179 25.53 28.37 4.53
CA ASP A 179 24.87 28.93 5.70
C ASP A 179 25.02 30.45 5.80
N GLU A 180 25.96 31.03 5.05
CA GLU A 180 26.20 32.47 4.96
C GLU A 180 26.10 32.98 3.53
N CYS A 181 25.62 34.23 3.37
CA CYS A 181 25.44 34.83 2.07
C CYS A 181 26.78 35.34 1.51
N PRO A 182 27.22 34.87 0.33
CA PRO A 182 28.48 35.31 -0.27
C PRO A 182 28.48 36.78 -0.74
N ILE A 183 27.32 37.45 -0.68
CA ILE A 183 27.14 38.81 -1.21
C ILE A 183 27.06 39.84 -0.08
N CYS A 184 26.44 39.49 1.05
CA CYS A 184 26.21 40.43 2.14
C CYS A 184 26.52 39.86 3.54
N GLY A 185 27.13 38.67 3.63
CA GLY A 185 27.53 38.02 4.89
C GLY A 185 26.39 37.56 5.79
N SER A 186 25.14 37.96 5.55
CA SER A 186 24.02 37.59 6.42
C SER A 186 23.66 36.10 6.32
N PRO A 187 23.19 35.47 7.40
CA PRO A 187 22.89 34.04 7.41
C PRO A 187 21.75 33.66 6.45
N LEU A 188 21.79 32.42 5.98
CA LEU A 188 20.81 31.87 5.05
C LEU A 188 19.75 31.04 5.79
N LYS A 189 18.47 31.37 5.58
CA LYS A 189 17.34 30.59 6.10
C LYS A 189 16.81 29.60 5.07
N LYS A 190 16.28 28.46 5.53
CA LYS A 190 15.60 27.49 4.66
C LYS A 190 14.29 28.09 4.13
N LYS A 191 14.03 27.92 2.83
CA LYS A 191 12.80 28.36 2.15
C LYS A 191 12.34 27.30 1.15
N ARG A 192 11.03 27.08 1.08
CA ARG A 192 10.41 26.19 0.08
C ARG A 192 10.51 26.80 -1.33
N LYS A 193 11.06 26.06 -2.29
CA LYS A 193 11.04 26.44 -3.71
C LYS A 193 9.59 26.35 -4.20
N LYS A 194 9.05 27.44 -4.74
CA LYS A 194 7.70 27.42 -5.35
C LYS A 194 7.82 26.68 -6.69
N ARG A 195 7.00 25.65 -6.93
CA ARG A 195 6.82 25.10 -8.28
C ARG A 195 6.24 26.20 -9.17
N LEU A 196 6.90 26.52 -10.28
CA LEU A 196 6.24 27.23 -11.38
C LEU A 196 5.20 26.26 -11.94
N LYS A 197 3.91 26.64 -11.98
CA LYS A 197 2.89 25.88 -12.72
C LYS A 197 3.29 25.92 -14.19
N GLY A 198 3.91 24.86 -14.70
CA GLY A 198 4.11 24.67 -16.13
C GLY A 198 2.74 24.57 -16.79
N LYS A 199 2.45 25.46 -17.74
CA LYS A 199 1.32 25.31 -18.67
C LYS A 199 1.51 23.98 -19.41
N GLY A 200 0.42 23.21 -19.54
CA GLY A 200 0.41 21.92 -20.23
C GLY A 200 0.94 22.06 -21.65
N TYR A 201 1.82 21.14 -22.02
CA TYR A 201 2.17 20.89 -23.42
C TYR A 201 1.24 19.75 -23.87
N GLN A 202 0.39 20.03 -24.86
CA GLN A 202 -0.36 19.00 -25.56
C GLN A 202 0.61 18.29 -26.50
N GLU A 203 0.74 16.98 -26.38
CA GLU A 203 1.41 16.15 -27.39
C GLU A 203 0.43 15.92 -28.55
N ASN A 204 0.90 16.20 -29.77
CA ASN A 204 0.28 15.82 -31.04
C ASN A 204 0.49 14.32 -31.31
#